data_AF-A0AAN8N8B3-F1
#
_entry.id   AF-A0AAN8N8B3-F1
#
_cell.length_a   1.000
_cell.length_b   1.000
_cell.length_c   1.000
_cell.angle_alpha   90.00
_cell.angle_beta   90.00
_cell.angle_gamma   90.00
#
_symmetry.space_group_name_H-M   'P 1'
#
loop_
_entity.id
_entity.type
_entity.pdbx_description
1 polymer ?
#
loop_
_entity_poly.entity_id
_entity_poly.type
_entity_poly.pdbx_seq_one_letter_code
_entity_poly.pdbx_strand_id
1 'polypeptide(L)'
;MSSSAGLSSSLIRPSVPRPTLERGQNLTNTVVKDAFDGEDWLERTGNWAKKLTIDNTMRLIQKICDEVYNQHEGQMSPSFTFQKQNTDIKDAMYNKFLFLLQTYEMEGDYRSLIMDMLDATDPNEEGFRGRRWLFEVCMRRTWDNRSSRARGKDPKAKKRTRGSAHFQPESSG
;
A
#
# COMPACT_ATOMS: atom_id res chain seq x y z
N MET A 1 32.50 17.18 -40.18
CA MET A 1 32.58 16.51 -38.87
C MET A 1 31.53 17.15 -37.99
N SER A 2 30.33 16.56 -37.91
CA SER A 2 29.24 17.08 -37.09
C SER A 2 28.99 16.11 -35.96
N SER A 3 29.31 16.57 -34.75
CA SER A 3 29.06 15.88 -33.49
C SER A 3 27.56 15.83 -33.23
N SER A 4 26.97 14.63 -33.25
CA SER A 4 25.67 14.39 -32.63
C SER A 4 25.92 14.03 -31.18
N ALA A 5 25.79 15.02 -30.30
CA ALA A 5 25.64 14.82 -28.88
C ALA A 5 24.35 14.01 -28.65
N GLY A 6 24.50 12.68 -28.52
CA GLY A 6 23.46 11.82 -27.99
C GLY A 6 23.20 12.23 -26.55
N LEU A 7 22.15 13.03 -26.37
CA LEU A 7 21.68 13.49 -25.08
C LEU A 7 21.48 12.28 -24.16
N SER A 8 22.28 12.27 -23.10
CA SER A 8 22.14 11.46 -21.90
C SER A 8 20.67 11.33 -21.50
N SER A 9 20.10 10.13 -21.66
CA SER A 9 18.83 9.69 -21.05
C SER A 9 18.99 9.32 -19.56
N SER A 10 20.08 9.75 -18.93
CA SER A 10 20.30 9.54 -17.49
C SER A 10 19.52 10.58 -16.68
N LEU A 11 18.77 10.09 -15.67
CA LEU A 11 18.23 10.80 -14.48
C LEU A 11 16.70 10.92 -14.30
N ILE A 12 15.84 10.44 -15.21
CA ILE A 12 14.41 10.31 -14.86
C ILE A 12 14.22 8.96 -14.17
N ARG A 13 14.01 8.98 -12.84
CA ARG A 13 13.60 7.79 -12.08
C ARG A 13 12.33 7.21 -12.74
N PRO A 14 12.27 5.88 -12.97
CA PRO A 14 11.09 5.28 -13.60
C PRO A 14 9.85 5.55 -12.74
N SER A 15 8.84 6.20 -13.31
CA SER A 15 7.57 6.49 -12.64
C SER A 15 6.71 5.22 -12.63
N VAL A 16 6.20 4.83 -11.46
CA VAL A 16 5.29 3.71 -11.29
C VAL A 16 3.87 4.26 -11.03
N PRO A 17 3.01 4.36 -12.06
CA PRO A 17 1.66 4.87 -11.90
C PRO A 17 0.81 3.91 -11.05
N ARG A 18 -0.21 4.46 -10.40
CA ARG A 18 -1.20 3.65 -9.68
C ARG A 18 -1.85 2.65 -10.65
N PRO A 19 -1.87 1.35 -10.34
CA PRO A 19 -2.51 0.37 -11.20
C PRO A 19 -4.00 0.65 -11.40
N THR A 20 -4.46 0.53 -12.65
CA THR A 20 -5.88 0.62 -13.00
C THR A 20 -6.55 -0.68 -12.59
N LEU A 21 -7.52 -0.59 -11.68
CA LEU A 21 -8.30 -1.74 -11.23
C LEU A 21 -9.63 -1.81 -11.95
N GLU A 22 -10.06 -3.02 -12.29
CA GLU A 22 -11.43 -3.25 -12.76
C GLU A 22 -12.45 -3.05 -11.63
N ARG A 23 -13.71 -2.80 -12.00
CA ARG A 23 -14.78 -2.56 -11.04
C ARG A 23 -14.97 -3.79 -10.14
N GLY A 24 -14.71 -3.62 -8.85
CA GLY A 24 -14.83 -4.69 -7.84
C GLY A 24 -13.51 -5.38 -7.50
N GLN A 25 -12.42 -5.09 -8.22
CA GLN A 25 -11.09 -5.52 -7.81
C GLN A 25 -10.55 -4.66 -6.66
N ASN A 26 -9.77 -5.28 -5.79
CA ASN A 26 -9.05 -4.60 -4.72
C ASN A 26 -7.55 -4.53 -5.07
N LEU A 27 -6.86 -3.47 -4.64
CA LEU A 27 -5.41 -3.39 -4.80
C LEU A 27 -4.77 -4.37 -3.81
N THR A 28 -4.31 -5.51 -4.30
CA THR A 28 -3.63 -6.54 -3.51
C THR A 28 -2.11 -6.34 -3.56
N ASN A 29 -1.36 -7.04 -2.69
CA ASN A 29 0.10 -7.08 -2.80
C ASN A 29 0.58 -7.58 -4.16
N THR A 30 -0.17 -8.48 -4.80
CA THR A 30 0.12 -8.95 -6.16
C THR A 30 0.04 -7.80 -7.15
N VAL A 31 -1.02 -6.99 -7.10
CA VAL A 31 -1.17 -5.84 -8.02
C VAL A 31 -0.11 -4.77 -7.77
N VAL A 32 0.27 -4.54 -6.51
CA VAL A 32 1.41 -3.66 -6.19
C VAL A 32 2.70 -4.25 -6.76
N LYS A 33 2.90 -5.56 -6.59
CA LYS A 33 4.06 -6.27 -7.10
C LYS A 33 4.19 -6.17 -8.61
N ASP A 34 3.13 -6.45 -9.34
CA ASP A 34 3.11 -6.36 -10.80
C ASP A 34 3.46 -4.94 -11.29
N ALA A 35 3.10 -3.90 -10.52
CA ALA A 35 3.46 -2.52 -10.84
C ALA A 35 4.96 -2.22 -10.69
N PHE A 36 5.64 -2.87 -9.75
CA PHE A 36 7.07 -2.73 -9.48
C PHE A 36 7.92 -3.86 -10.08
N ASP A 37 7.31 -4.80 -10.81
CA ASP A 37 8.00 -5.88 -11.55
C ASP A 37 8.17 -5.53 -13.05
N GLY A 38 7.85 -4.30 -13.46
CA GLY A 38 8.07 -3.83 -14.83
C GLY A 38 9.55 -3.78 -15.21
N GLU A 39 9.89 -4.19 -16.43
CA GLU A 39 11.28 -4.26 -16.94
C GLU A 39 12.04 -2.94 -16.74
N ASP A 40 11.41 -1.80 -17.05
CA ASP A 40 12.02 -0.48 -16.88
C ASP A 40 12.37 -0.13 -15.42
N TRP A 41 11.56 -0.56 -14.45
CA TRP A 41 11.85 -0.36 -13.02
C TRP A 41 13.00 -1.26 -12.58
N LEU A 42 12.94 -2.55 -12.94
CA LEU A 42 13.93 -3.55 -12.56
C LEU A 42 15.31 -3.27 -13.17
N GLU A 43 15.36 -2.96 -14.46
CA GLU A 43 16.61 -2.71 -15.20
C GLU A 43 17.34 -1.46 -14.68
N ARG A 44 16.59 -0.41 -14.33
CA ARG A 44 17.18 0.88 -13.89
C ARG A 44 17.55 0.91 -12.41
N THR A 45 16.94 0.08 -11.59
CA THR A 45 17.14 0.12 -10.13
C THR A 45 17.93 -1.08 -9.59
N GLY A 46 18.04 -2.18 -10.37
CA GLY A 46 18.67 -3.42 -9.89
C GLY A 46 17.94 -4.02 -8.68
N ASN A 47 16.67 -3.65 -8.48
CA ASN A 47 15.88 -4.02 -7.32
C ASN A 47 15.55 -5.53 -7.30
N TRP A 48 15.29 -6.05 -6.11
CA TRP A 48 15.06 -7.47 -5.79
C TRP A 48 16.30 -8.39 -5.72
N ALA A 49 17.43 -7.89 -5.21
CA ALA A 49 18.56 -8.76 -4.84
C ALA A 49 18.13 -9.90 -3.90
N LYS A 50 18.82 -11.05 -3.88
CA LYS A 50 18.43 -12.27 -3.11
C LYS A 50 17.97 -12.04 -1.66
N LYS A 51 18.45 -10.97 -1.00
CA LYS A 51 18.05 -10.59 0.37
C LYS A 51 16.86 -9.63 0.44
N LEU A 52 16.65 -8.80 -0.57
CA LEU A 52 15.58 -7.79 -0.68
C LEU A 52 14.48 -8.35 -1.58
N THR A 53 13.31 -8.62 -1.02
CA THR A 53 12.16 -9.04 -1.83
C THR A 53 11.04 -8.03 -1.70
N ILE A 54 10.21 -7.91 -2.73
CA ILE A 54 9.03 -7.06 -2.66
C ILE A 54 8.11 -7.46 -1.51
N ASP A 55 7.97 -8.75 -1.24
CA ASP A 55 7.17 -9.24 -0.12
C ASP A 55 7.70 -8.76 1.23
N ASN A 56 9.03 -8.84 1.45
CA ASN A 56 9.64 -8.35 2.69
C ASN A 56 9.53 -6.83 2.80
N THR A 57 9.73 -6.12 1.68
CA THR A 57 9.61 -4.66 1.60
C THR A 57 8.20 -4.20 1.93
N MET A 58 7.18 -4.82 1.32
CA MET A 58 5.78 -4.55 1.60
C MET A 58 5.39 -4.89 3.05
N ARG A 59 5.98 -5.94 3.65
CA ARG A 59 5.78 -6.24 5.08
C ARG A 59 6.34 -5.15 5.98
N LEU A 60 7.51 -4.59 5.66
CA LEU A 60 8.10 -3.48 6.41
C LEU A 60 7.25 -2.21 6.29
N ILE A 61 6.86 -1.83 5.07
CA ILE A 61 5.94 -0.69 4.84
C ILE A 61 4.66 -0.88 5.64
N GLN A 62 4.06 -2.07 5.59
CA GLN A 62 2.85 -2.42 6.32
C GLN A 62 3.03 -2.31 7.84
N LYS A 63 4.18 -2.71 8.38
CA LYS A 63 4.51 -2.59 9.82
C LYS A 63 4.57 -1.13 10.28
N ILE A 64 5.19 -0.27 9.47
CA ILE A 64 5.24 1.17 9.74
C ILE A 64 3.83 1.77 9.65
N CYS A 65 3.06 1.38 8.63
CA CYS A 65 1.66 1.80 8.50
C CYS A 65 0.80 1.41 9.72
N ASP A 66 0.97 0.20 10.26
CA ASP A 66 0.31 -0.22 11.51
C ASP A 66 0.66 0.70 12.68
N GLU A 67 1.91 1.12 12.81
CA GLU A 67 2.34 2.04 13.86
C GLU A 67 1.75 3.45 13.68
N VAL A 68 1.78 3.97 12.46
CA VAL A 68 1.15 5.26 12.11
C VAL A 68 -0.34 5.23 12.43
N TYR A 69 -1.03 4.15 12.07
CA TYR A 69 -2.45 3.95 12.34
C TYR A 69 -2.74 4.04 13.84
N ASN A 70 -2.01 3.28 14.67
CA ASN A 70 -2.25 3.27 16.12
C ASN A 70 -2.06 4.66 16.75
N GLN A 71 -1.17 5.49 16.21
CA GLN A 71 -0.95 6.85 16.72
C GLN A 71 -2.07 7.84 16.31
N HIS A 72 -2.82 7.54 15.25
CA HIS A 72 -3.84 8.45 14.69
C HIS A 72 -5.26 7.90 14.76
N GLU A 73 -5.47 6.67 15.24
CA GLU A 73 -6.79 6.03 15.24
C GLU A 73 -7.86 6.84 15.98
N GLY A 74 -7.49 7.49 17.09
CA GLY A 74 -8.40 8.35 17.86
C GLY A 74 -8.80 9.65 17.17
N GLN A 75 -8.05 10.07 16.14
CA GLN A 75 -8.34 11.26 15.35
C GLN A 75 -9.19 10.94 14.11
N MET A 76 -9.21 9.68 13.69
CA MET A 76 -9.94 9.23 12.50
C MET A 76 -11.43 9.01 12.81
N SER A 77 -12.29 9.33 11.84
CA SER A 77 -13.71 9.07 11.96
C SER A 77 -14.01 7.58 11.75
N PRO A 78 -14.65 6.88 12.70
CA PRO A 78 -14.99 5.47 12.53
C PRO A 78 -16.06 5.25 11.44
N SER A 79 -16.80 6.30 11.07
CA SER A 79 -17.87 6.26 10.07
C SER A 79 -17.36 6.32 8.63
N PHE A 80 -16.08 6.65 8.43
CA PHE A 80 -15.49 6.82 7.10
C PHE A 80 -14.41 5.79 6.81
N THR A 81 -14.32 5.37 5.55
CA THR A 81 -13.15 4.60 5.06
C THR A 81 -11.93 5.51 5.05
N PHE A 82 -10.72 4.95 5.10
CA PHE A 82 -9.48 5.72 5.06
C PHE A 82 -9.46 6.78 3.93
N GLN A 83 -9.92 6.43 2.74
CA GLN A 83 -9.96 7.33 1.58
C GLN A 83 -10.82 8.58 1.82
N LYS A 84 -11.89 8.44 2.62
CA LYS A 84 -12.85 9.50 2.96
C LYS A 84 -12.48 10.25 4.24
N GLN A 85 -11.34 9.94 4.86
CA GLN A 85 -10.84 10.70 6.01
C GLN A 85 -10.38 12.09 5.58
N ASN A 86 -10.35 13.01 6.55
CA ASN A 86 -9.86 14.37 6.34
C ASN A 86 -8.45 14.36 5.71
N THR A 87 -8.25 15.18 4.68
CA THR A 87 -6.95 15.39 4.03
C THR A 87 -5.85 15.75 5.03
N ASP A 88 -6.13 16.62 6.00
CA ASP A 88 -5.14 17.03 7.01
C ASP A 88 -4.66 15.84 7.85
N ILE A 89 -5.58 14.91 8.18
CA ILE A 89 -5.22 13.68 8.90
C ILE A 89 -4.38 12.77 8.01
N LYS A 90 -4.77 12.59 6.73
CA LYS A 90 -3.99 11.78 5.79
C LYS A 90 -2.57 12.33 5.60
N ASP A 91 -2.44 13.65 5.57
CA ASP A 91 -1.16 14.34 5.47
C ASP A 91 -0.31 14.19 6.73
N ALA A 92 -0.89 14.36 7.92
CA ALA A 92 -0.22 14.10 9.18
C ALA A 92 0.27 12.65 9.28
N MET A 93 -0.57 11.69 8.87
CA MET A 93 -0.21 10.27 8.82
C MET A 93 0.93 10.00 7.82
N TYR A 94 0.92 10.64 6.65
CA TYR A 94 2.00 10.49 5.67
C TYR A 94 3.32 11.07 6.19
N ASN A 95 3.30 12.25 6.79
CA ASN A 95 4.49 12.86 7.41
C ASN A 95 5.04 11.97 8.53
N LYS A 96 4.15 11.39 9.35
CA LYS A 96 4.56 10.43 10.38
C LYS A 96 5.15 9.16 9.79
N PHE A 97 4.58 8.66 8.69
CA PHE A 97 5.11 7.51 7.97
C PHE A 97 6.54 7.78 7.48
N LEU A 98 6.80 8.93 6.86
CA LEU A 98 8.14 9.33 6.42
C LEU A 98 9.12 9.46 7.59
N PHE A 99 8.68 10.07 8.69
CA PHE A 99 9.49 10.17 9.91
C PHE A 99 9.87 8.77 10.43
N LEU A 100 8.89 7.88 10.57
CA LEU A 100 9.15 6.52 11.05
C LEU A 100 10.04 5.75 10.08
N LEU A 101 9.88 5.89 8.77
CA LEU A 101 10.75 5.25 7.78
C LEU A 101 12.23 5.65 7.96
N GLN A 102 12.50 6.91 8.34
CA GLN A 102 13.86 7.38 8.64
C GLN A 102 14.38 6.83 9.97
N THR A 103 13.54 6.73 11.00
CA THR A 103 13.96 6.33 12.35
C THR A 103 13.85 4.83 12.63
N TYR A 104 13.13 4.07 11.80
CA TYR A 104 12.92 2.64 12.00
C TYR A 104 14.25 1.90 11.88
N GLU A 105 14.52 1.02 12.83
CA GLU A 105 15.64 0.09 12.72
C GLU A 105 15.34 -0.90 11.59
N MET A 106 16.12 -0.81 10.52
CA MET A 106 16.02 -1.66 9.34
C MET A 106 17.39 -2.19 9.01
N GLU A 107 17.47 -3.50 8.74
CA GLU A 107 18.68 -4.13 8.24
C GLU A 107 18.89 -3.79 6.76
N GLY A 108 20.14 -3.58 6.34
CA GLY A 108 20.51 -3.45 4.93
C GLY A 108 19.81 -2.32 4.16
N ASP A 109 19.64 -2.53 2.85
CA ASP A 109 19.22 -1.48 1.91
C ASP A 109 17.70 -1.30 1.79
N TYR A 110 16.90 -1.91 2.69
CA TYR A 110 15.44 -1.82 2.66
C TYR A 110 14.95 -0.37 2.74
N ARG A 111 15.59 0.49 3.53
CA ARG A 111 15.19 1.89 3.64
C ARG A 111 15.33 2.62 2.30
N SER A 112 16.49 2.48 1.65
CA SER A 112 16.75 3.08 0.34
C SER A 112 15.76 2.57 -0.70
N LEU A 113 15.51 1.27 -0.72
CA LEU A 113 14.53 0.65 -1.61
C LEU A 113 13.10 1.18 -1.39
N ILE A 114 12.65 1.29 -0.14
CA ILE A 114 11.31 1.83 0.16
C ILE A 114 11.23 3.30 -0.27
N MET A 115 12.27 4.09 -0.03
CA MET A 115 12.32 5.49 -0.49
C MET A 115 12.26 5.57 -2.02
N ASP A 116 13.01 4.74 -2.72
CA ASP A 116 12.97 4.68 -4.19
C ASP A 116 11.58 4.31 -4.68
N MET A 117 10.91 3.33 -4.06
CA MET A 117 9.53 2.96 -4.40
C MET A 117 8.54 4.12 -4.15
N LEU A 118 8.72 4.89 -3.09
CA LEU A 118 7.87 6.05 -2.82
C LEU A 118 8.07 7.14 -3.87
N ASP A 119 9.32 7.50 -4.15
CA ASP A 119 9.69 8.49 -5.18
C ASP A 119 9.17 8.10 -6.56
N ALA A 120 9.19 6.80 -6.90
CA ALA A 120 8.66 6.29 -8.16
C ALA A 120 7.15 6.51 -8.30
N THR A 121 6.43 6.46 -7.19
CA THR A 121 4.97 6.64 -7.16
C THR A 121 4.56 8.10 -7.04
N ASP A 122 5.45 8.95 -6.54
CA ASP A 122 5.27 10.38 -6.34
C ASP A 122 6.24 11.16 -7.25
N PRO A 123 6.05 11.12 -8.60
CA PRO A 123 6.90 11.88 -9.48
C PRO A 123 6.75 13.36 -9.10
N ASN A 124 7.81 13.94 -8.55
CA ASN A 124 7.88 15.33 -8.09
C ASN A 124 7.61 16.29 -9.26
N GLU A 125 6.33 16.54 -9.55
CA GLU A 125 5.88 17.75 -10.24
C GLU A 125 5.58 18.79 -9.17
N GLU A 126 6.35 19.87 -9.17
CA GLU A 126 6.23 20.98 -8.20
C GLU A 126 4.77 21.36 -7.97
N GLY A 127 4.29 21.17 -6.73
CA GLY A 127 2.97 21.64 -6.29
C GLY A 127 1.82 20.64 -6.40
N PHE A 128 2.01 19.48 -7.06
CA PHE A 128 1.07 18.36 -6.89
C PHE A 128 1.55 17.51 -5.72
N ARG A 129 0.73 17.34 -4.67
CA ARG A 129 0.91 16.22 -3.75
C ARG A 129 0.64 14.98 -4.58
N GLY A 130 1.69 14.51 -5.26
CA GLY A 130 1.63 13.48 -6.27
C GLY A 130 1.22 12.17 -5.64
N ARG A 131 1.12 11.16 -6.48
CA ARG A 131 0.30 9.98 -6.23
C ARG A 131 0.96 9.14 -5.12
N ARG A 132 0.76 9.51 -3.83
CA ARG A 132 1.14 8.77 -2.59
C ARG A 132 0.40 7.43 -2.47
N TRP A 133 0.09 6.83 -3.60
CA TRP A 133 -0.83 5.73 -3.76
C TRP A 133 -0.29 4.49 -3.06
N LEU A 134 1.04 4.27 -3.06
CA LEU A 134 1.64 3.16 -2.33
C LEU A 134 1.34 3.26 -0.82
N PHE A 135 1.56 4.45 -0.24
CA PHE A 135 1.21 4.73 1.15
C PHE A 135 -0.29 4.58 1.40
N GLU A 136 -1.13 5.21 0.58
CA GLU A 136 -2.59 5.17 0.76
C GLU A 136 -3.15 3.74 0.72
N VAL A 137 -2.56 2.89 -0.12
CA VAL A 137 -2.94 1.49 -0.25
C VAL A 137 -2.56 0.70 0.99
N CYS A 138 -1.31 0.84 1.43
CA CYS A 138 -0.85 0.16 2.64
C CYS A 138 -1.66 0.63 3.86
N MET A 139 -1.98 1.93 3.93
CA MET A 139 -2.79 2.47 5.01
C MET A 139 -4.25 2.00 4.96
N ARG A 140 -4.87 1.99 3.78
CA ARG A 140 -6.21 1.42 3.60
C ARG A 140 -6.25 -0.05 4.02
N ARG A 141 -5.25 -0.84 3.63
CA ARG A 141 -5.17 -2.25 4.03
C ARG A 141 -5.05 -2.41 5.54
N THR A 142 -4.23 -1.56 6.18
CA THR A 142 -4.12 -1.47 7.64
C THR A 142 -5.49 -1.24 8.27
N TRP A 143 -6.20 -0.22 7.79
CA TRP A 143 -7.55 0.12 8.24
C TRP A 143 -8.53 -1.05 8.08
N ASP A 144 -8.59 -1.66 6.90
CA ASP A 144 -9.52 -2.75 6.58
C ASP A 144 -9.24 -4.00 7.44
N ASN A 145 -7.95 -4.33 7.68
CA ASN A 145 -7.54 -5.42 8.57
C ASN A 145 -7.94 -5.15 10.04
N ARG A 146 -7.85 -3.91 10.51
CA ARG A 146 -8.23 -3.54 11.89
C ARG A 146 -9.75 -3.50 12.06
N SER A 147 -10.47 -2.94 11.09
CA SER A 147 -11.93 -2.88 11.07
C SER A 147 -12.57 -4.27 10.99
N SER A 148 -12.05 -5.17 10.14
CA SER A 148 -12.51 -6.56 10.06
C SER A 148 -12.25 -7.35 11.35
N ARG A 149 -11.08 -7.17 11.97
CA ARG A 149 -10.77 -7.76 13.29
C ARG A 149 -11.67 -7.22 14.40
N ALA A 150 -12.03 -5.94 14.38
CA ALA A 150 -12.99 -5.35 15.31
C ALA A 150 -14.39 -5.96 15.13
N ARG A 151 -14.86 -6.11 13.89
CA ARG A 151 -16.15 -6.76 13.58
C ARG A 151 -16.19 -8.24 13.93
N GLY A 152 -15.07 -8.96 13.78
CA GLY A 152 -14.95 -10.38 14.15
C GLY A 152 -14.99 -10.64 15.66
N LYS A 153 -14.73 -9.61 16.49
CA LYS A 153 -14.87 -9.65 17.94
C LYS A 153 -16.30 -9.37 18.43
N ASP A 154 -17.20 -8.91 17.57
CA ASP A 154 -18.61 -8.72 17.92
C ASP A 154 -19.34 -10.09 17.96
N PRO A 155 -19.78 -10.57 19.14
CA PRO A 155 -20.50 -11.84 19.26
C PRO A 155 -21.80 -11.88 18.45
N LYS A 156 -22.40 -10.73 18.11
CA LYS A 156 -23.63 -10.64 17.32
C LYS A 156 -23.39 -10.90 15.82
N ALA A 157 -22.20 -10.63 15.30
CA ALA A 157 -21.85 -10.90 13.91
C ALA A 157 -21.75 -12.42 13.60
N LYS A 158 -21.30 -13.22 14.59
CA LYS A 158 -21.22 -14.69 14.48
C LYS A 158 -22.59 -15.40 14.41
N LYS A 159 -23.68 -14.75 14.86
CA LYS A 159 -25.01 -15.38 14.87
C LYS A 159 -25.71 -15.41 13.50
N ARG A 160 -25.30 -14.58 12.53
CA ARG A 160 -26.00 -14.50 11.24
C ARG A 160 -25.59 -15.56 10.22
N THR A 161 -24.50 -16.30 10.43
CA THR A 161 -23.99 -17.30 9.46
C THR A 161 -24.31 -18.74 9.83
N ARG A 162 -25.00 -18.99 10.95
CA ARG A 162 -25.28 -20.34 11.46
C ARG A 162 -26.75 -20.75 11.36
N GLY A 163 -27.46 -20.24 10.35
CA GLY A 163 -28.87 -20.53 10.09
C GLY A 163 -29.12 -20.91 8.64
N SER A 164 -28.43 -21.92 8.12
CA SER A 164 -28.74 -22.55 6.83
C SER A 164 -28.17 -23.98 6.81
N ALA A 165 -28.70 -24.84 7.69
CA ALA A 165 -28.48 -26.28 7.61
C ALA A 165 -29.60 -27.01 8.36
N HIS A 166 -30.79 -27.06 7.75
CA HIS A 166 -31.60 -28.29 7.63
C HIS A 166 -32.94 -27.93 7.00
N PHE A 167 -33.14 -28.34 5.75
CA PHE A 167 -34.46 -28.69 5.26
C PHE A 167 -34.26 -29.87 4.32
N GLN A 168 -34.44 -31.09 4.85
CA GLN A 168 -34.70 -32.26 4.02
C GLN A 168 -36.21 -32.34 3.85
N PRO A 169 -36.75 -32.30 2.62
CA PRO A 169 -38.14 -32.67 2.40
C PRO A 169 -38.27 -34.18 2.53
N GLU A 170 -39.17 -34.63 3.41
CA GLU A 170 -39.62 -36.01 3.44
C GLU A 170 -40.30 -36.34 2.11
N SER A 171 -39.72 -37.29 1.38
CA SER A 171 -40.37 -37.94 0.25
C SER A 171 -41.25 -39.06 0.79
N SER A 172 -42.56 -38.88 0.66
CA SER A 172 -43.58 -39.90 0.90
C SER A 172 -43.41 -41.08 -0.05
N GLY A 173 -43.50 -42.29 0.49
CA GLY A 173 -43.62 -43.56 -0.21
C GLY A 173 -44.23 -44.58 0.73
#